data_AF-A0A261KJR4-F1
#
_entry.id   AF-A0A261KJR4-F1
#
_cell.length_a   1.000
_cell.length_b   1.000
_cell.length_c   1.000
_cell.angle_alpha   90.00
_cell.angle_beta   90.00
_cell.angle_gamma   90.00
#
_symmetry.space_group_name_H-M   'P 1'
#
loop_
_entity.id
_entity.type
_entity.pdbx_description
1 polymer ?
#
loop_
_entity_poly.entity_id
_entity_poly.type
_entity_poly.pdbx_seq_one_letter_code
_entity_poly.pdbx_strand_id
1 'polypeptide(L)'
;MIKQTFQLVRNFSIVSFSAFILAITLLAVLYRQQVVNNLLTLTEKKNVILTQFLANTIWQEYETFLSSTQTLSDEALAAHSKTRQIKEIVTQKVEGLSVLKVKIYDLQGRTVFSTNFSEIGQDKSKYDGFLLAKSGEVVSQLRHRHTFTALNTTLEHRHLLSSYIPMYVKGNKKDIIGVFELYTDITPLLQEINQTQKNLFLGSLAILTIVYVILLVFVKKADRLLKIQYQQLEASEVSYRTQAKELKEVLDQLQQAQVKLVNIKERLELATSSAKIGVWDWDIPDDRLNWDDYMCELYGTEASSLTNTLKQWEQTLHPEDAPQAKELLYQSLQGKKSFHTVFRIIIPNGSIRWIEAHAIIQKNDRGEAQRMVGVNIDVSNQKLAEAELQRTNTELARATRLKNQFLATISHELRTPLNAILGTSETLLAKLYGEISEVQKDAIKVIDRNGTHLLQLINDIIDLTRIESGKMELQRQQTKINDLCEK
;
A
#
# COMPACT_ATOMS: atom_id res chain seq x y z
N MET A 1 4.85 -14.44 -12.20
CA MET A 1 3.71 -14.50 -13.14
C MET A 1 4.16 -13.94 -14.47
N ILE A 2 4.11 -14.73 -15.54
CA ILE A 2 4.60 -14.36 -16.88
C ILE A 2 3.73 -13.21 -17.39
N LYS A 3 4.28 -11.98 -17.42
CA LYS A 3 3.69 -10.85 -18.15
C LYS A 3 3.69 -11.22 -19.63
N GLN A 4 2.60 -11.78 -20.13
CA GLN A 4 2.32 -11.69 -21.54
C GLN A 4 2.16 -10.21 -21.86
N THR A 5 3.22 -9.62 -22.40
CA THR A 5 3.19 -8.28 -22.95
C THR A 5 2.19 -8.31 -24.09
N PHE A 6 0.97 -7.81 -23.83
CA PHE A 6 -0.03 -7.65 -24.84
C PHE A 6 0.56 -6.81 -25.97
N GLN A 7 0.85 -7.43 -27.12
CA GLN A 7 1.54 -6.78 -28.22
C GLN A 7 0.55 -5.95 -29.04
N LEU A 8 0.01 -4.90 -28.42
CA LEU A 8 -1.07 -4.07 -28.95
C LEU A 8 -0.79 -3.61 -30.38
N VAL A 9 0.40 -3.06 -30.64
CA VAL A 9 0.80 -2.57 -31.97
C VAL A 9 0.83 -3.71 -33.00
N ARG A 10 1.41 -4.87 -32.66
CA ARG A 10 1.51 -6.02 -33.57
C ARG A 10 0.13 -6.56 -33.94
N ASN A 11 -0.71 -6.78 -32.93
CA ASN A 11 -2.05 -7.32 -33.13
C ASN A 11 -2.91 -6.34 -33.93
N PHE A 12 -2.84 -5.05 -33.62
CA PHE A 12 -3.55 -4.00 -34.36
C PHE A 12 -3.13 -3.97 -35.84
N SER A 13 -1.83 -4.03 -36.12
CA SER A 13 -1.31 -4.01 -37.50
C SER A 13 -1.83 -5.18 -38.33
N ILE A 14 -1.79 -6.40 -37.79
CA ILE A 14 -2.22 -7.61 -38.52
C ILE A 14 -3.72 -7.57 -38.81
N VAL A 15 -4.53 -7.26 -37.79
CA VAL A 15 -6.00 -7.27 -37.91
C VAL A 15 -6.46 -6.15 -38.85
N SER A 16 -5.95 -4.93 -38.67
CA SER A 16 -6.36 -3.78 -39.49
C SER A 16 -5.95 -3.93 -40.96
N PHE A 17 -4.75 -4.45 -41.21
CA PHE A 17 -4.28 -4.71 -42.58
C PHE A 17 -5.17 -5.74 -43.29
N SER A 18 -5.51 -6.84 -42.59
CA SER A 18 -6.39 -7.87 -43.14
C SER A 18 -7.80 -7.34 -43.41
N ALA A 19 -8.35 -6.55 -42.48
CA ALA A 19 -9.66 -5.92 -42.63
C ALA A 19 -9.71 -4.93 -43.81
N PHE A 20 -8.66 -4.15 -44.04
CA PHE A 20 -8.60 -3.22 -45.17
C PHE A 20 -8.49 -3.92 -46.53
N ILE A 21 -7.71 -4.99 -46.63
CA ILE A 21 -7.67 -5.81 -47.85
C ILE A 21 -9.05 -6.39 -48.16
N LEU A 22 -9.72 -6.93 -47.13
CA LEU A 22 -11.07 -7.48 -47.28
C LEU A 22 -12.05 -6.40 -47.75
N ALA A 23 -12.03 -5.21 -47.14
CA ALA A 23 -12.91 -4.11 -47.49
C ALA A 23 -12.70 -3.62 -48.93
N ILE A 24 -11.45 -3.44 -49.36
CA ILE A 24 -11.13 -3.01 -50.75
C ILE A 24 -11.61 -4.07 -51.75
N THR A 25 -11.34 -5.35 -51.46
CA THR A 25 -11.72 -6.46 -52.35
C THR A 25 -13.25 -6.55 -52.48
N LEU A 26 -13.95 -6.48 -51.35
CA LEU A 26 -15.42 -6.52 -51.33
C LEU A 26 -16.02 -5.36 -52.11
N LEU A 27 -15.50 -4.14 -51.89
CA LEU A 27 -15.99 -2.94 -52.57
C LEU A 27 -15.75 -2.98 -54.08
N ALA A 28 -14.59 -3.49 -54.52
CA ALA A 28 -14.28 -3.68 -55.94
C ALA A 28 -15.20 -4.71 -56.61
N VAL A 29 -15.52 -5.81 -55.92
CA VAL A 29 -16.45 -6.84 -56.41
C VAL A 29 -17.86 -6.29 -56.54
N LEU A 30 -18.37 -5.64 -55.48
CA LEU A 30 -19.71 -5.05 -55.47
C LEU A 30 -19.88 -3.97 -56.56
N TYR A 31 -18.89 -3.10 -56.73
CA TYR A 31 -18.91 -2.09 -57.79
C TYR A 31 -18.97 -2.72 -59.18
N ARG A 32 -18.10 -3.69 -59.47
CA ARG A 32 -18.09 -4.38 -60.76
C ARG A 32 -19.43 -5.05 -61.06
N GLN A 33 -19.99 -5.75 -60.06
CA GLN A 33 -21.28 -6.41 -60.20
C GLN A 33 -22.41 -5.42 -60.52
N GLN A 34 -22.47 -4.30 -59.80
CA GLN A 34 -23.49 -3.27 -60.00
C GLN A 34 -23.41 -2.64 -61.39
N VAL A 35 -22.18 -2.29 -61.82
CA VAL A 35 -21.97 -1.60 -63.10
C VAL A 35 -22.26 -2.49 -64.30
N VAL A 36 -21.85 -3.77 -64.26
CA VAL A 36 -22.13 -4.72 -65.35
C VAL A 36 -23.64 -4.98 -65.48
N ASN A 37 -24.35 -5.15 -64.37
CA ASN A 37 -25.81 -5.35 -64.39
C ASN A 37 -26.54 -4.12 -64.97
N ASN A 38 -26.12 -2.92 -64.57
CA ASN A 38 -26.67 -1.67 -65.12
C ASN A 38 -26.38 -1.53 -66.62
N LEU A 39 -25.16 -1.88 -67.05
CA LEU A 39 -24.78 -1.87 -68.47
C LEU A 39 -25.67 -2.77 -69.29
N LEU A 40 -25.87 -4.03 -68.87
CA LEU A 40 -26.69 -5.00 -69.59
C LEU A 40 -28.12 -4.49 -69.74
N THR A 41 -28.73 -4.03 -68.64
CA THR A 41 -30.11 -3.54 -68.63
C THR A 41 -30.31 -2.30 -69.51
N LEU A 42 -29.39 -1.33 -69.44
CA LEU A 42 -29.47 -0.10 -70.25
C LEU A 42 -29.25 -0.39 -71.74
N THR A 43 -28.28 -1.23 -72.06
CA THR A 43 -27.96 -1.58 -73.46
C THR A 43 -29.07 -2.42 -74.08
N GLU A 44 -29.65 -3.36 -73.32
CA GLU A 44 -30.81 -4.14 -73.77
C GLU A 44 -32.01 -3.23 -74.08
N LYS A 45 -32.34 -2.30 -73.18
CA LYS A 45 -33.42 -1.33 -73.43
C LYS A 45 -33.17 -0.49 -74.69
N LYS A 46 -31.93 -0.04 -74.91
CA LYS A 46 -31.54 0.68 -76.13
C LYS A 46 -31.69 -0.20 -77.37
N ASN A 47 -31.24 -1.45 -77.31
CA ASN A 47 -31.32 -2.40 -78.42
C ASN A 47 -32.78 -2.75 -78.78
N VAL A 48 -33.67 -2.89 -77.79
CA VAL A 48 -35.12 -3.08 -78.01
C VAL A 48 -35.73 -1.89 -78.75
N ILE A 49 -35.44 -0.66 -78.31
CA ILE A 49 -35.95 0.57 -78.96
C ILE A 49 -35.43 0.66 -80.40
N LEU A 50 -34.14 0.42 -80.62
CA LEU A 50 -33.54 0.45 -81.95
C LEU A 50 -34.12 -0.63 -82.86
N THR A 51 -34.34 -1.82 -82.33
CA THR A 51 -34.95 -2.93 -83.07
C THR A 51 -36.39 -2.61 -83.44
N GLN A 52 -37.17 -2.03 -82.54
CA GLN A 52 -38.54 -1.61 -82.86
C GLN A 52 -38.54 -0.57 -83.99
N PHE A 53 -37.60 0.36 -83.99
CA PHE A 53 -37.44 1.36 -85.05
C PHE A 53 -37.04 0.73 -86.39
N LEU A 54 -36.06 -0.18 -86.40
CA LEU A 54 -35.64 -0.93 -87.59
C LEU A 54 -36.76 -1.81 -88.12
N ALA A 55 -37.44 -2.56 -87.24
CA ALA A 55 -38.56 -3.42 -87.59
C ALA A 55 -39.71 -2.61 -88.19
N ASN A 56 -40.09 -1.48 -87.59
CA ASN A 56 -41.12 -0.60 -88.14
C ASN A 56 -40.76 -0.08 -89.54
N THR A 57 -39.49 0.23 -89.78
CA THR A 57 -39.01 0.74 -91.08
C THR A 57 -38.98 -0.37 -92.14
N ILE A 58 -38.40 -1.52 -91.81
CA ILE A 58 -38.19 -2.63 -92.74
C ILE A 58 -39.51 -3.37 -93.02
N TRP A 59 -40.28 -3.65 -91.97
CA TRP A 59 -41.51 -4.43 -92.10
C TRP A 59 -42.59 -3.67 -92.88
N GLN A 60 -42.65 -2.34 -92.76
CA GLN A 60 -43.61 -1.53 -93.52
C GLN A 60 -43.46 -1.67 -95.04
N GLU A 61 -42.24 -1.88 -95.55
CA GLU A 61 -41.96 -1.90 -96.99
C GLU A 61 -41.67 -3.33 -97.51
N TYR A 62 -41.15 -4.23 -96.67
CA TYR A 62 -40.64 -5.53 -97.08
C TYR A 62 -41.37 -6.74 -96.45
N GLU A 63 -42.50 -6.55 -95.77
CA GLU A 63 -43.28 -7.63 -95.13
C GLU A 63 -43.58 -8.81 -96.07
N THR A 64 -44.10 -8.53 -97.27
CA THR A 64 -44.45 -9.59 -98.24
C THR A 64 -43.22 -10.40 -98.68
N PHE A 65 -42.06 -9.75 -98.76
CA PHE A 65 -40.81 -10.42 -99.12
C PHE A 65 -40.27 -11.25 -97.95
N LEU A 66 -40.17 -10.67 -96.76
CA LEU A 66 -39.65 -11.36 -95.57
C LEU A 66 -40.53 -12.54 -95.15
N SER A 67 -41.85 -12.45 -95.38
CA SER A 67 -42.81 -13.52 -95.08
C SER A 67 -42.87 -14.64 -96.12
N SER A 68 -42.31 -14.44 -97.32
CA SER A 68 -42.29 -15.45 -98.40
C SER A 68 -40.93 -16.11 -98.63
N THR A 69 -39.97 -15.90 -97.72
CA THR A 69 -38.59 -16.38 -97.83
C THR A 69 -38.44 -17.91 -97.82
N GLN A 70 -39.45 -18.65 -97.35
CA GLN A 70 -39.45 -20.12 -97.33
C GLN A 70 -39.44 -20.76 -98.73
N THR A 71 -39.85 -20.05 -99.78
CA THR A 71 -39.91 -20.57 -101.15
C THR A 71 -38.62 -20.32 -101.94
N LEU A 72 -37.66 -19.56 -101.38
CA LEU A 72 -36.38 -19.22 -102.01
C LEU A 72 -35.25 -20.09 -101.44
N SER A 73 -34.30 -20.52 -102.29
CA SER A 73 -33.03 -21.12 -101.83
C SER A 73 -32.17 -20.08 -101.10
N ASP A 74 -31.18 -20.54 -100.31
CA ASP A 74 -30.29 -19.65 -99.57
C ASP A 74 -29.50 -18.71 -100.51
N GLU A 75 -29.03 -19.22 -101.65
CA GLU A 75 -28.32 -18.41 -102.65
C GLU A 75 -29.25 -17.40 -103.32
N ALA A 76 -30.48 -17.82 -103.63
CA ALA A 76 -31.49 -16.95 -104.24
C ALA A 76 -31.90 -15.82 -103.28
N LEU A 77 -32.00 -16.11 -101.99
CA LEU A 77 -32.33 -15.13 -100.95
C LEU A 77 -31.19 -14.12 -100.75
N ALA A 78 -29.93 -14.58 -100.73
CA ALA A 78 -28.77 -13.71 -100.60
C ALA A 78 -28.54 -12.81 -101.83
N ALA A 79 -28.84 -13.31 -103.04
CA ALA A 79 -28.70 -12.56 -104.28
C ALA A 79 -29.90 -11.64 -104.62
N HIS A 80 -31.01 -11.75 -103.89
CA HIS A 80 -32.25 -11.03 -104.18
C HIS A 80 -32.08 -9.51 -104.06
N SER A 81 -32.71 -8.75 -104.98
CA SER A 81 -32.62 -7.27 -105.01
C SER A 81 -33.13 -6.62 -103.73
N LYS A 82 -34.27 -7.09 -103.20
CA LYS A 82 -34.84 -6.64 -101.92
C LYS A 82 -33.90 -6.86 -100.73
N THR A 83 -33.12 -7.95 -100.69
CA THR A 83 -32.12 -8.20 -99.64
C THR A 83 -31.04 -7.12 -99.64
N ARG A 84 -30.61 -6.64 -100.82
CA ARG A 84 -29.67 -5.52 -100.97
C ARG A 84 -30.27 -4.19 -100.50
N GLN A 85 -31.52 -3.90 -100.86
CA GLN A 85 -32.24 -2.71 -100.41
C GLN A 85 -32.40 -2.66 -98.88
N ILE A 86 -32.76 -3.79 -98.26
CA ILE A 86 -32.83 -3.89 -96.80
C ILE A 86 -31.45 -3.66 -96.17
N LYS A 87 -30.37 -4.16 -96.78
CA LYS A 87 -29.00 -3.90 -96.31
C LYS A 87 -28.66 -2.42 -96.33
N GLU A 88 -29.01 -1.70 -97.39
CA GLU A 88 -28.78 -0.26 -97.52
C GLU A 88 -29.54 0.52 -96.42
N ILE A 89 -30.83 0.22 -96.23
CA ILE A 89 -31.67 0.84 -95.19
C ILE A 89 -31.10 0.56 -93.80
N VAL A 90 -30.82 -0.70 -93.48
CA VAL A 90 -30.27 -1.09 -92.17
C VAL A 90 -28.94 -0.39 -91.93
N THR A 91 -28.03 -0.41 -92.92
CA THR A 91 -26.70 0.20 -92.80
C THR A 91 -26.82 1.71 -92.55
N GLN A 92 -27.69 2.41 -93.29
CA GLN A 92 -27.92 3.84 -93.11
C GLN A 92 -28.55 4.17 -91.74
N LYS A 93 -29.49 3.34 -91.24
CA LYS A 93 -30.15 3.59 -89.95
C LYS A 93 -29.29 3.27 -88.74
N VAL A 94 -28.31 2.37 -88.87
CA VAL A 94 -27.37 2.03 -87.79
C VAL A 94 -26.05 2.77 -87.88
N GLU A 95 -25.85 3.57 -88.93
CA GLU A 95 -24.66 4.42 -89.09
C GLU A 95 -24.54 5.40 -87.91
N GLY A 96 -23.33 5.51 -87.35
CA GLY A 96 -23.07 6.30 -86.15
C GLY A 96 -23.55 5.67 -84.83
N LEU A 97 -24.21 4.52 -84.87
CA LEU A 97 -24.57 3.74 -83.67
C LEU A 97 -23.51 2.67 -83.38
N SER A 98 -23.50 2.15 -82.15
CA SER A 98 -22.59 1.08 -81.73
C SER A 98 -22.98 -0.32 -82.28
N VAL A 99 -23.88 -0.40 -83.26
CA VAL A 99 -24.35 -1.69 -83.82
C VAL A 99 -23.44 -2.11 -84.97
N LEU A 100 -22.87 -3.31 -84.85
CA LEU A 100 -21.90 -3.84 -85.80
C LEU A 100 -22.50 -4.85 -86.80
N LYS A 101 -23.58 -5.53 -86.40
CA LYS A 101 -24.26 -6.53 -87.23
C LYS A 101 -25.72 -6.64 -86.82
N VAL A 102 -26.58 -6.80 -87.81
CA VAL A 102 -28.02 -7.04 -87.63
C VAL A 102 -28.40 -8.28 -88.40
N LYS A 103 -29.19 -9.15 -87.77
CA LYS A 103 -29.79 -10.33 -88.39
C LYS A 103 -31.27 -10.39 -88.11
N ILE A 104 -32.00 -11.01 -89.02
CA ILE A 104 -33.42 -11.32 -88.87
C ILE A 104 -33.57 -12.81 -89.13
N TYR A 105 -34.28 -13.47 -88.23
CA TYR A 105 -34.63 -14.89 -88.30
C TYR A 105 -36.12 -15.05 -88.54
N ASP A 106 -36.49 -16.02 -89.37
CA ASP A 106 -37.87 -16.51 -89.41
C ASP A 106 -38.21 -17.36 -88.17
N LEU A 107 -39.45 -17.82 -88.08
CA LEU A 107 -39.92 -18.64 -86.96
C LEU A 107 -39.31 -20.05 -86.95
N GLN A 108 -38.72 -20.50 -88.05
CA GLN A 108 -38.01 -21.78 -88.15
C GLN A 108 -36.56 -21.63 -87.70
N GLY A 109 -36.05 -20.41 -87.53
CA GLY A 109 -34.68 -20.12 -87.13
C GLY A 109 -33.72 -19.94 -88.31
N ARG A 110 -34.22 -19.87 -89.54
CA ARG A 110 -33.40 -19.58 -90.72
C ARG A 110 -33.06 -18.10 -90.75
N THR A 111 -31.82 -17.78 -91.08
CA THR A 111 -31.36 -16.39 -91.25
C THR A 111 -31.92 -15.82 -92.54
N VAL A 112 -33.01 -15.06 -92.46
CA VAL A 112 -33.68 -14.46 -93.64
C VAL A 112 -33.02 -13.15 -94.08
N PHE A 113 -32.31 -12.48 -93.18
CA PHE A 113 -31.49 -11.32 -93.49
C PHE A 113 -30.29 -11.25 -92.55
N SER A 114 -29.15 -10.81 -93.07
CA SER A 114 -27.96 -10.48 -92.30
C SER A 114 -27.21 -9.37 -93.00
N THR A 115 -26.64 -8.43 -92.26
CA THR A 115 -25.74 -7.41 -92.85
C THR A 115 -24.47 -8.03 -93.45
N ASN A 116 -24.10 -9.23 -92.99
CA ASN A 116 -23.11 -10.09 -93.63
C ASN A 116 -23.83 -11.18 -94.45
N PHE A 117 -23.78 -11.09 -95.79
CA PHE A 117 -24.56 -11.94 -96.68
C PHE A 117 -24.14 -13.42 -96.66
N SER A 118 -22.89 -13.73 -96.27
CA SER A 118 -22.47 -15.14 -96.11
C SER A 118 -23.15 -15.87 -94.95
N GLU A 119 -23.90 -15.13 -94.11
CA GLU A 119 -24.63 -15.69 -92.99
C GLU A 119 -26.13 -15.89 -93.29
N ILE A 120 -26.62 -15.46 -94.46
CA ILE A 120 -28.00 -15.71 -94.91
C ILE A 120 -28.17 -17.21 -95.16
N GLY A 121 -29.31 -17.76 -94.74
CA GLY A 121 -29.62 -19.19 -94.84
C GLY A 121 -29.15 -20.06 -93.67
N GLN A 122 -28.26 -19.55 -92.81
CA GLN A 122 -27.81 -20.30 -91.64
C GLN A 122 -28.96 -20.62 -90.68
N ASP A 123 -28.98 -21.85 -90.18
CA ASP A 123 -29.93 -22.33 -89.17
C ASP A 123 -29.49 -21.93 -87.74
N LYS A 124 -30.40 -21.26 -87.02
CA LYS A 124 -30.28 -20.87 -85.61
C LYS A 124 -31.38 -21.44 -84.71
N SER A 125 -32.18 -22.38 -85.21
CA SER A 125 -33.28 -23.02 -84.49
C SER A 125 -32.89 -23.60 -83.13
N LYS A 126 -31.64 -24.05 -82.97
CA LYS A 126 -31.11 -24.67 -81.74
C LYS A 126 -30.43 -23.69 -80.77
N TYR A 127 -30.38 -22.40 -81.07
CA TYR A 127 -29.71 -21.43 -80.20
C TYR A 127 -30.66 -20.91 -79.12
N ASP A 128 -30.24 -20.99 -77.86
CA ASP A 128 -31.06 -20.61 -76.69
C ASP A 128 -31.64 -19.19 -76.79
N GLY A 129 -30.82 -18.22 -77.25
CA GLY A 129 -31.26 -16.84 -77.40
C GLY A 129 -32.38 -16.67 -78.43
N PHE A 130 -32.34 -17.45 -79.52
CA PHE A 130 -33.42 -17.46 -80.51
C PHE A 130 -34.69 -18.12 -79.96
N LEU A 131 -34.55 -19.26 -79.26
CA LEU A 131 -35.70 -19.98 -78.67
C LEU A 131 -36.45 -19.13 -77.64
N LEU A 132 -35.71 -18.42 -76.77
CA LEU A 132 -36.29 -17.53 -75.76
C LEU A 132 -36.92 -16.28 -76.40
N ALA A 133 -36.29 -15.71 -77.43
CA ALA A 133 -36.91 -14.62 -78.18
C ALA A 133 -38.16 -15.05 -78.92
N LYS A 134 -38.19 -16.27 -79.48
CA LYS A 134 -39.38 -16.84 -80.10
C LYS A 134 -40.53 -17.06 -79.11
N SER A 135 -40.27 -17.20 -77.80
CA SER A 135 -41.30 -17.22 -76.76
C SER A 135 -41.71 -15.84 -76.24
N GLY A 136 -41.13 -14.76 -76.79
CA GLY A 136 -41.46 -13.37 -76.44
C GLY A 136 -40.52 -12.70 -75.44
N GLU A 137 -39.45 -13.39 -75.02
CA GLU A 137 -38.48 -12.85 -74.07
C GLU A 137 -37.34 -12.11 -74.79
N VAL A 138 -36.97 -10.92 -74.32
CA VAL A 138 -35.75 -10.28 -74.79
C VAL A 138 -34.56 -10.92 -74.06
N VAL A 139 -33.56 -11.37 -74.82
CA VAL A 139 -32.38 -12.00 -74.23
C VAL A 139 -31.12 -11.36 -74.78
N SER A 140 -30.29 -10.82 -73.89
CA SER A 140 -28.99 -10.28 -74.23
C SER A 140 -27.85 -11.14 -73.66
N GLN A 141 -26.84 -11.43 -74.47
CA GLN A 141 -25.67 -12.20 -74.06
C GLN A 141 -24.39 -11.44 -74.36
N LEU A 142 -23.55 -11.28 -73.33
CA LEU A 142 -22.22 -10.72 -73.50
C LEU A 142 -21.26 -11.79 -74.01
N ARG A 143 -20.60 -11.54 -75.15
CA ARG A 143 -19.60 -12.43 -75.74
C ARG A 143 -18.33 -11.66 -76.09
N HIS A 144 -17.19 -12.26 -75.82
CA HIS A 144 -15.91 -11.79 -76.34
C HIS A 144 -15.62 -12.47 -77.69
N ARG A 145 -15.19 -11.71 -78.68
CA ARG A 145 -14.81 -12.20 -80.01
C ARG A 145 -13.41 -11.71 -80.36
N HIS A 146 -12.51 -12.65 -80.64
CA HIS A 146 -11.17 -12.34 -81.13
C HIS A 146 -11.22 -11.68 -82.51
N THR A 147 -12.08 -12.18 -83.39
CA THR A 147 -12.35 -11.61 -84.71
C THR A 147 -13.87 -11.55 -84.92
N PHE A 148 -14.36 -10.46 -85.51
CA PHE A 148 -15.76 -10.25 -85.80
C PHE A 148 -15.94 -9.44 -87.08
N THR A 149 -16.58 -10.05 -88.09
CA THR A 149 -16.97 -9.34 -89.32
C THR A 149 -18.18 -8.46 -89.05
N ALA A 150 -17.97 -7.15 -88.99
CA ALA A 150 -19.01 -6.13 -88.91
C ALA A 150 -19.52 -5.77 -90.32
N LEU A 151 -20.43 -4.78 -90.42
CA LEU A 151 -21.06 -4.30 -91.65
C LEU A 151 -20.10 -4.21 -92.86
N ASN A 152 -18.98 -3.49 -92.69
CA ASN A 152 -18.04 -3.18 -93.77
C ASN A 152 -16.58 -3.55 -93.45
N THR A 153 -16.28 -4.00 -92.24
CA THR A 153 -14.91 -4.24 -91.76
C THR A 153 -14.84 -5.43 -90.82
N THR A 154 -13.68 -6.09 -90.78
CA THR A 154 -13.38 -7.08 -89.74
C THR A 154 -12.76 -6.36 -88.55
N LEU A 155 -13.34 -6.53 -87.37
CA LEU A 155 -12.87 -5.97 -86.12
C LEU A 155 -12.25 -7.07 -85.27
N GLU A 156 -11.23 -6.70 -84.50
CA GLU A 156 -10.56 -7.61 -83.58
C GLU A 156 -10.82 -7.22 -82.12
N HIS A 157 -10.77 -8.21 -81.23
CA HIS A 157 -10.82 -8.06 -79.77
C HIS A 157 -12.00 -7.21 -79.29
N ARG A 158 -13.22 -7.63 -79.69
CA ARG A 158 -14.45 -6.91 -79.34
C ARG A 158 -15.25 -7.67 -78.29
N HIS A 159 -15.77 -6.90 -77.33
CA HIS A 159 -16.84 -7.34 -76.44
C HIS A 159 -18.17 -6.91 -77.04
N LEU A 160 -19.00 -7.89 -77.37
CA LEU A 160 -20.26 -7.70 -78.05
C LEU A 160 -21.40 -8.10 -77.14
N LEU A 161 -22.45 -7.28 -77.13
CA LEU A 161 -23.75 -7.69 -76.62
C LEU A 161 -24.60 -8.17 -77.80
N SER A 162 -24.88 -9.47 -77.85
CA SER A 162 -25.85 -10.03 -78.79
C SER A 162 -27.23 -10.02 -78.13
N SER A 163 -28.16 -9.22 -78.65
CA SER A 163 -29.53 -9.12 -78.15
C SER A 163 -30.50 -9.76 -79.14
N TYR A 164 -31.20 -10.81 -78.70
CA TYR A 164 -32.29 -11.46 -79.43
C TYR A 164 -33.61 -10.80 -79.02
N ILE A 165 -34.33 -10.25 -80.00
CA ILE A 165 -35.50 -9.40 -79.75
C ILE A 165 -36.65 -9.89 -80.65
N PRO A 166 -37.81 -10.28 -80.07
CA PRO A 166 -38.98 -10.68 -80.85
C PRO A 166 -39.54 -9.53 -81.68
N MET A 167 -39.94 -9.85 -82.90
CA MET A 167 -40.74 -8.97 -83.75
C MET A 167 -42.21 -9.33 -83.63
N TYR A 168 -43.05 -8.32 -83.54
CA TYR A 168 -44.50 -8.49 -83.40
C TYR A 168 -45.26 -8.00 -84.63
N VAL A 169 -46.39 -8.63 -84.94
CA VAL A 169 -47.32 -8.17 -85.99
C VAL A 169 -47.76 -6.73 -85.69
N LYS A 170 -47.87 -5.90 -86.73
CA LYS A 170 -48.33 -4.51 -86.60
C LYS A 170 -49.72 -4.47 -85.96
N GLY A 171 -49.82 -3.84 -84.78
CA GLY A 171 -51.07 -3.73 -84.03
C GLY A 171 -51.37 -4.89 -83.07
N ASN A 172 -50.57 -5.97 -83.08
CA ASN A 172 -50.70 -7.08 -82.14
C ASN A 172 -49.35 -7.41 -81.46
N LYS A 173 -49.25 -7.13 -80.15
CA LYS A 173 -48.05 -7.40 -79.34
C LYS A 173 -47.92 -8.86 -78.88
N LYS A 174 -48.76 -9.78 -79.35
CA LYS A 174 -48.73 -11.20 -78.94
C LYS A 174 -48.20 -12.12 -80.04
N ASP A 175 -48.41 -11.78 -81.30
CA ASP A 175 -48.03 -12.65 -82.41
C ASP A 175 -46.62 -12.31 -82.88
N ILE A 176 -45.70 -13.25 -82.70
CA ILE A 176 -44.30 -13.10 -83.10
C ILE A 176 -44.15 -13.55 -84.56
N ILE A 177 -43.54 -12.69 -85.38
CA ILE A 177 -43.33 -12.90 -86.82
C ILE A 177 -41.88 -13.22 -87.18
N GLY A 178 -40.97 -13.07 -86.21
CA GLY A 178 -39.56 -13.43 -86.35
C GLY A 178 -38.74 -12.85 -85.20
N VAL A 179 -37.42 -13.00 -85.29
CA VAL A 179 -36.49 -12.57 -84.23
C VAL A 179 -35.39 -11.73 -84.84
N PHE A 180 -35.16 -10.54 -84.30
CA PHE A 180 -33.96 -9.76 -84.58
C PHE A 180 -32.82 -10.21 -83.68
N GLU A 181 -31.61 -10.22 -84.22
CA GLU A 181 -30.38 -10.28 -83.41
C GLU A 181 -29.49 -9.09 -83.75
N LEU A 182 -29.21 -8.27 -82.74
CA LEU A 182 -28.33 -7.11 -82.82
C LEU A 182 -27.02 -7.43 -82.11
N TYR A 183 -25.90 -7.15 -82.77
CA TYR A 183 -24.57 -7.19 -82.18
C TYR A 183 -24.10 -5.77 -81.92
N THR A 184 -24.10 -5.37 -80.64
CA THR A 184 -23.68 -4.04 -80.21
C THR A 184 -22.27 -4.09 -79.63
N ASP A 185 -21.35 -3.22 -80.09
CA ASP A 185 -20.02 -3.07 -79.50
C ASP A 185 -20.12 -2.37 -78.15
N ILE A 186 -19.73 -3.08 -77.09
CA ILE A 186 -19.65 -2.53 -75.74
C ILE A 186 -18.20 -2.41 -75.24
N THR A 187 -17.22 -2.62 -76.12
CA THR A 187 -15.78 -2.54 -75.79
C THR A 187 -15.40 -1.17 -75.20
N PRO A 188 -15.80 -0.03 -75.80
CA PRO A 188 -15.44 1.28 -75.25
C PRO A 188 -16.01 1.50 -73.84
N LEU A 189 -17.24 1.02 -73.61
CA LEU A 189 -17.91 1.13 -72.32
C LEU A 189 -17.24 0.24 -71.25
N LEU A 190 -16.87 -0.99 -71.59
CA LEU A 190 -16.11 -1.86 -70.67
C LEU A 190 -14.72 -1.30 -70.35
N GLN A 191 -14.07 -0.63 -71.30
CA GLN A 191 -12.80 0.05 -71.05
C GLN A 191 -12.97 1.23 -70.07
N GLU A 192 -14.01 2.04 -70.24
CA GLU A 192 -14.35 3.13 -69.31
C GLU A 192 -14.66 2.60 -67.90
N ILE A 193 -15.40 1.50 -67.80
CA ILE A 193 -15.69 0.82 -66.54
C ILE A 193 -14.41 0.33 -65.88
N ASN A 194 -13.53 -0.36 -66.61
CA ASN A 194 -12.26 -0.86 -66.09
C ASN A 194 -11.35 0.28 -65.63
N GLN A 195 -11.29 1.38 -66.38
CA GLN A 195 -10.50 2.54 -66.01
C GLN A 195 -11.05 3.22 -64.75
N THR A 196 -12.37 3.38 -64.68
CA THR A 196 -13.05 3.94 -63.50
C THR A 196 -12.85 3.05 -62.28
N GLN A 197 -12.97 1.73 -62.43
CA GLN A 197 -12.72 0.75 -61.38
C GLN A 197 -11.27 0.83 -60.88
N LYS A 198 -10.29 0.97 -61.79
CA LYS A 198 -8.87 1.14 -61.43
C LYS A 198 -8.65 2.43 -60.65
N ASN A 199 -9.23 3.54 -61.09
CA ASN A 199 -9.13 4.82 -60.39
C ASN A 199 -9.77 4.75 -58.99
N LEU A 200 -10.94 4.12 -58.88
CA LEU A 200 -11.66 3.94 -57.61
C LEU A 200 -10.89 3.03 -56.64
N PHE A 201 -10.29 1.96 -57.16
CA PHE A 201 -9.40 1.08 -56.37
C PHE A 201 -8.19 1.85 -55.84
N LEU A 202 -7.48 2.60 -56.71
CA LEU A 202 -6.32 3.39 -56.31
C LEU A 202 -6.68 4.48 -55.29
N GLY A 203 -7.80 5.18 -55.50
CA GLY A 203 -8.31 6.17 -54.55
C GLY A 203 -8.67 5.57 -53.20
N SER A 204 -9.39 4.44 -53.19
CA SER A 204 -9.76 3.73 -51.96
C SER A 204 -8.53 3.21 -51.22
N LEU A 205 -7.55 2.66 -51.95
CA LEU A 205 -6.28 2.21 -51.38
C LEU A 205 -5.50 3.38 -50.74
N ALA A 206 -5.44 4.53 -51.42
CA ALA A 206 -4.77 5.72 -50.88
C ALA A 206 -5.45 6.22 -49.59
N ILE A 207 -6.78 6.35 -49.59
CA ILE A 207 -7.55 6.77 -48.41
C ILE A 207 -7.36 5.79 -47.24
N LEU A 208 -7.50 4.49 -47.48
CA LEU A 208 -7.35 3.47 -46.44
C LEU A 208 -5.91 3.39 -45.93
N THR A 209 -4.91 3.63 -46.79
CA THR A 209 -3.51 3.72 -46.35
C THR A 209 -3.29 4.92 -45.42
N ILE A 210 -3.86 6.09 -45.74
CA ILE A 210 -3.79 7.26 -44.86
C ILE A 210 -4.47 6.96 -43.51
N VAL A 211 -5.67 6.39 -43.53
CA VAL A 211 -6.39 5.99 -42.31
C VAL A 211 -5.58 4.96 -41.50
N TYR A 212 -4.99 3.96 -42.15
CA TYR A 212 -4.12 2.97 -41.51
C TYR A 212 -2.94 3.62 -40.80
N VAL A 213 -2.23 4.53 -41.47
CA VAL A 213 -1.07 5.23 -40.91
C VAL A 213 -1.49 6.09 -39.72
N ILE A 214 -2.58 6.85 -39.83
CA ILE A 214 -3.11 7.67 -38.73
C ILE A 214 -3.42 6.79 -37.52
N LEU A 215 -4.22 5.73 -37.70
CA LEU A 215 -4.57 4.82 -36.61
C LEU A 215 -3.33 4.16 -36.00
N LEU A 216 -2.36 3.76 -36.82
CA LEU A 216 -1.12 3.15 -36.34
C LEU A 216 -0.29 4.12 -35.50
N VAL A 217 -0.26 5.42 -35.84
CA VAL A 217 0.37 6.46 -35.01
C VAL A 217 -0.36 6.61 -33.67
N PHE A 218 -1.69 6.68 -33.67
CA PHE A 218 -2.49 6.74 -32.43
C PHE A 218 -2.27 5.52 -31.54
N VAL A 219 -2.29 4.32 -32.11
CA VAL A 219 -2.07 3.06 -31.38
C VAL A 219 -0.66 3.00 -30.82
N LYS A 220 0.37 3.42 -31.57
CA LYS A 220 1.74 3.53 -31.05
C LYS A 220 1.85 4.53 -29.90
N LYS A 221 1.17 5.69 -29.99
CA LYS A 221 1.17 6.68 -28.91
C LYS A 221 0.47 6.15 -27.67
N ALA A 222 -0.67 5.48 -27.82
CA ALA A 222 -1.40 4.84 -26.72
C ALA A 222 -0.58 3.74 -26.05
N ASP A 223 0.07 2.85 -26.83
CA ASP A 223 0.97 1.81 -26.30
C ASP A 223 2.12 2.40 -25.47
N ARG A 224 2.69 3.52 -25.93
CA ARG A 224 3.74 4.24 -25.19
C ARG A 224 3.22 4.82 -23.87
N LEU A 225 2.04 5.46 -23.89
CA LEU A 225 1.41 6.02 -22.69
C LEU A 225 1.06 4.93 -21.68
N LEU A 226 0.50 3.81 -22.13
CA LEU A 226 0.19 2.67 -21.28
C LEU A 226 1.44 2.09 -20.61
N LYS A 227 2.55 1.97 -21.34
CA LYS A 227 3.83 1.53 -20.77
C LYS A 227 4.34 2.47 -19.68
N ILE A 228 4.25 3.78 -19.90
CA ILE A 228 4.66 4.79 -18.91
C ILE A 228 3.78 4.71 -17.67
N GLN A 229 2.46 4.65 -17.82
CA GLN A 229 1.52 4.51 -16.71
C GLN A 229 1.77 3.22 -15.92
N TYR A 230 2.04 2.12 -16.62
CA TYR A 230 2.33 0.85 -15.99
C TYR A 230 3.62 0.91 -15.15
N GLN A 231 4.67 1.57 -15.65
CA GLN A 231 5.90 1.79 -14.87
C GLN A 231 5.69 2.71 -13.67
N GLN A 232 4.89 3.76 -13.81
CA GLN A 232 4.53 4.64 -12.69
C GLN A 232 3.73 3.90 -11.62
N LEU A 233 2.84 3.00 -12.02
CA LEU A 233 2.07 2.17 -11.10
C LEU A 233 2.96 1.18 -10.35
N GLU A 234 3.92 0.54 -11.01
CA GLU A 234 4.89 -0.32 -10.32
C GLU A 234 5.77 0.47 -9.33
N ALA A 235 6.21 1.68 -9.72
CA ALA A 235 7.00 2.53 -8.84
C ALA A 235 6.21 2.99 -7.61
N SER A 236 4.92 3.34 -7.78
CA SER A 236 4.07 3.72 -6.65
C SER A 236 3.75 2.53 -5.75
N GLU A 237 3.50 1.33 -6.31
CA GLU A 237 3.28 0.12 -5.52
C GLU A 237 4.49 -0.20 -4.62
N VAL A 238 5.70 -0.10 -5.16
CA VAL A 238 6.93 -0.27 -4.36
C VAL A 238 7.03 0.79 -3.27
N SER A 239 6.76 2.07 -3.59
CA SER A 239 6.76 3.15 -2.62
C SER A 239 5.76 2.91 -1.48
N TYR A 240 4.52 2.53 -1.80
CA TYR A 240 3.48 2.21 -0.82
C TYR A 240 3.87 1.03 0.06
N ARG A 241 4.49 -0.02 -0.50
CA ARG A 241 4.99 -1.15 0.29
C ARG A 241 6.09 -0.73 1.26
N THR A 242 7.00 0.14 0.85
CA THR A 242 8.06 0.67 1.72
C THR A 242 7.47 1.51 2.85
N GLN A 243 6.58 2.46 2.53
CA GLN A 243 5.90 3.29 3.53
C GLN A 243 5.08 2.45 4.51
N ALA A 244 4.37 1.42 4.03
CA ALA A 244 3.62 0.52 4.90
C ALA A 244 4.54 -0.26 5.86
N LYS A 245 5.74 -0.63 5.42
CA LYS A 245 6.74 -1.29 6.25
C LYS A 245 7.29 -0.33 7.32
N GLU A 246 7.67 0.88 6.93
CA GLU A 246 8.15 1.92 7.86
C GLU A 246 7.09 2.29 8.90
N LEU A 247 5.84 2.48 8.47
CA LEU A 247 4.72 2.77 9.37
C LEU A 247 4.52 1.65 10.38
N LYS A 248 4.63 0.39 9.95
CA LYS A 248 4.53 -0.76 10.85
C LYS A 248 5.66 -0.78 11.89
N GLU A 249 6.89 -0.48 11.49
CA GLU A 249 8.03 -0.39 12.42
C GLU A 249 7.82 0.72 13.46
N VAL A 250 7.33 1.89 13.05
CA VAL A 250 7.00 2.98 13.98
C VAL A 250 5.87 2.57 14.94
N LEU A 251 4.85 1.88 14.44
CA LEU A 251 3.73 1.42 15.27
C LEU A 251 4.19 0.41 16.33
N ASP A 252 5.05 -0.54 15.95
CA ASP A 252 5.63 -1.52 16.87
C ASP A 252 6.49 -0.84 17.95
N GLN A 253 7.29 0.19 17.59
CA GLN A 253 8.07 0.97 18.54
C GLN A 253 7.19 1.72 19.54
N LEU A 254 6.11 2.35 19.07
CA LEU A 254 5.16 3.05 19.94
C LEU A 254 4.50 2.09 20.93
N GLN A 255 4.08 0.91 20.47
CA GLN A 255 3.48 -0.09 21.33
C GLN A 255 4.46 -0.60 22.40
N GLN A 256 5.73 -0.84 22.03
CA GLN A 256 6.76 -1.22 22.99
C GLN A 256 7.06 -0.11 24.02
N ALA A 257 7.10 1.14 23.58
CA ALA A 257 7.29 2.29 24.47
C ALA A 257 6.13 2.40 25.47
N GLN A 258 4.89 2.21 25.01
CA GLN A 258 3.70 2.22 25.86
C GLN A 258 3.73 1.10 26.91
N VAL A 259 4.06 -0.13 26.52
CA VAL A 259 4.18 -1.27 27.45
C VAL A 259 5.26 -1.03 28.50
N LYS A 260 6.41 -0.46 28.10
CA LYS A 260 7.48 -0.09 29.04
C LYS A 260 7.01 0.97 30.04
N LEU A 261 6.27 1.97 29.58
CA LEU A 261 5.75 3.04 30.44
C LEU A 261 4.77 2.48 31.48
N VAL A 262 3.84 1.60 31.05
CA VAL A 262 2.91 0.93 31.97
C VAL A 262 3.66 0.10 33.02
N ASN A 263 4.64 -0.71 32.59
CA ASN A 263 5.45 -1.52 33.53
C ASN A 263 6.23 -0.66 34.54
N ILE A 264 6.81 0.46 34.10
CA ILE A 264 7.54 1.36 35.00
C ILE A 264 6.58 1.99 36.01
N LYS A 265 5.39 2.41 35.55
CA LYS A 265 4.35 2.96 36.42
C LYS A 265 3.92 1.95 37.49
N GLU A 266 3.55 0.73 37.10
CA GLU A 266 3.13 -0.33 38.03
C GLU A 266 4.22 -0.67 39.06
N ARG A 267 5.49 -0.77 38.61
CA ARG A 267 6.62 -1.03 39.52
C ARG A 267 6.85 0.11 40.50
N LEU A 268 6.69 1.36 40.05
CA LEU A 268 6.82 2.53 40.91
C LEU A 268 5.72 2.55 41.96
N GLU A 269 4.47 2.37 41.55
CA GLU A 269 3.31 2.29 42.46
C GLU A 269 3.46 1.15 43.48
N LEU A 270 3.92 -0.03 43.06
CA LEU A 270 4.20 -1.14 43.98
C LEU A 270 5.32 -0.81 44.97
N ALA A 271 6.41 -0.21 44.50
CA ALA A 271 7.55 0.13 45.34
C ALA A 271 7.18 1.21 46.39
N THR A 272 6.48 2.26 45.98
CA THR A 272 6.09 3.36 46.89
C THR A 272 5.03 2.92 47.89
N SER A 273 4.00 2.18 47.46
CA SER A 273 2.96 1.64 48.35
C SER A 273 3.52 0.64 49.37
N SER A 274 4.38 -0.29 48.94
CA SER A 274 4.98 -1.29 49.84
C SER A 274 5.94 -0.66 50.84
N ALA A 275 6.71 0.35 50.42
CA ALA A 275 7.64 1.06 51.27
C ALA A 275 6.96 2.16 52.13
N LYS A 276 5.64 2.35 51.98
CA LYS A 276 4.89 3.38 52.71
C LYS A 276 5.50 4.78 52.51
N ILE A 277 5.82 5.09 51.25
CA ILE A 277 6.41 6.34 50.82
C ILE A 277 5.33 7.16 50.13
N GLY A 278 5.11 8.39 50.58
CA GLY A 278 4.21 9.32 49.90
C GLY A 278 4.97 10.13 48.86
N VAL A 279 4.46 10.19 47.63
CA VAL A 279 5.03 10.98 46.54
C VAL A 279 4.23 12.27 46.35
N TRP A 280 4.95 13.37 46.21
CA TRP A 280 4.36 14.66 45.89
C TRP A 280 5.10 15.34 44.74
N ASP A 281 4.36 16.14 43.99
CA ASP A 281 4.82 16.83 42.79
C ASP A 281 4.29 18.25 42.77
N TRP A 282 5.18 19.22 42.86
CA TRP A 282 4.86 20.63 42.89
C TRP A 282 5.24 21.29 41.57
N ASP A 283 4.23 21.76 40.84
CA ASP A 283 4.37 22.75 39.78
C ASP A 283 4.53 24.14 40.42
N ILE A 284 5.73 24.69 40.29
CA ILE A 284 6.12 25.92 41.01
C ILE A 284 5.48 27.16 40.37
N PRO A 285 5.49 27.35 39.02
CA PRO A 285 4.82 28.50 38.39
C PRO A 285 3.32 28.59 38.67
N ASP A 286 2.62 27.46 38.63
CA ASP A 286 1.16 27.42 38.81
C ASP A 286 0.72 27.20 40.27
N ASP A 287 1.68 27.02 41.20
CA ASP A 287 1.48 26.64 42.60
C ASP A 287 0.52 25.44 42.77
N ARG A 288 0.68 24.42 41.92
CA ARG A 288 -0.10 23.17 41.98
C ARG A 288 0.75 22.07 42.58
N LEU A 289 0.46 21.74 43.81
CA LEU A 289 0.99 20.54 44.47
C LEU A 289 0.07 19.36 44.11
N ASN A 290 0.64 18.21 43.84
CA ASN A 290 -0.10 16.98 43.60
C ASN A 290 0.42 15.95 44.57
N TRP A 291 -0.47 15.29 45.28
CA TRP A 291 -0.16 14.24 46.24
C TRP A 291 -0.70 12.92 45.69
N ASP A 292 0.08 11.86 45.85
CA ASP A 292 -0.45 10.51 45.66
C ASP A 292 -1.39 10.11 46.82
N ASP A 293 -2.05 8.95 46.67
CA ASP A 293 -3.02 8.47 47.64
C ASP A 293 -2.39 8.29 49.04
N TYR A 294 -1.15 7.84 49.09
CA TYR A 294 -0.45 7.61 50.35
C TYR A 294 -0.01 8.91 51.03
N MET A 295 0.38 9.95 50.29
CA MET A 295 0.58 11.30 50.84
C MET A 295 -0.67 11.82 51.55
N CYS A 296 -1.84 11.62 50.94
CA CYS A 296 -3.11 11.99 51.54
C CYS A 296 -3.36 11.24 52.87
N GLU A 297 -3.08 9.93 52.91
CA GLU A 297 -3.13 9.12 54.14
C GLU A 297 -2.12 9.57 55.20
N LEU A 298 -0.90 9.91 54.78
CA LEU A 298 0.20 10.36 55.63
C LEU A 298 -0.10 11.71 56.30
N TYR A 299 -0.84 12.59 55.63
CA TYR A 299 -1.24 13.89 56.17
C TYR A 299 -2.66 13.87 56.75
N GLY A 300 -3.39 12.76 56.63
CA GLY A 300 -4.74 12.59 57.16
C GLY A 300 -5.79 13.45 56.44
N THR A 301 -5.57 13.75 55.15
CA THR A 301 -6.44 14.59 54.33
C THR A 301 -7.10 13.78 53.23
N GLU A 302 -8.34 14.12 52.86
CA GLU A 302 -8.99 13.48 51.70
C GLU A 302 -8.48 14.11 50.40
N ALA A 303 -8.27 13.29 49.36
CA ALA A 303 -7.80 13.74 48.05
C ALA A 303 -8.68 14.84 47.41
N SER A 304 -9.97 14.88 47.77
CA SER A 304 -10.95 15.88 47.32
C SER A 304 -10.95 17.20 48.09
N SER A 305 -10.24 17.29 49.22
CA SER A 305 -10.28 18.42 50.15
C SER A 305 -9.14 19.43 50.01
N LEU A 306 -8.17 19.14 49.13
CA LEU A 306 -6.94 19.91 49.01
C LEU A 306 -7.03 20.85 47.80
N THR A 307 -6.87 22.16 48.03
CA THR A 307 -6.43 23.10 46.98
C THR A 307 -4.98 22.84 46.58
N ASN A 308 -4.29 21.96 47.32
CA ASN A 308 -2.91 21.52 47.14
C ASN A 308 -1.98 22.66 46.72
N THR A 309 -1.82 23.65 47.59
CA THR A 309 -0.84 24.73 47.41
C THR A 309 0.28 24.57 48.40
N LEU A 310 1.44 25.18 48.13
CA LEU A 310 2.55 25.17 49.08
C LEU A 310 2.12 25.69 50.46
N LYS A 311 1.28 26.72 50.49
CA LYS A 311 0.77 27.34 51.72
C LYS A 311 0.00 26.37 52.61
N GLN A 312 -0.72 25.41 52.02
CA GLN A 312 -1.46 24.41 52.77
C GLN A 312 -0.51 23.43 53.46
N TRP A 313 0.55 22.98 52.77
CA TRP A 313 1.61 22.20 53.40
C TRP A 313 2.25 22.96 54.57
N GLU A 314 2.56 24.26 54.39
CA GLU A 314 3.15 25.08 55.46
C GLU A 314 2.31 25.15 56.74
N GLN A 315 0.97 25.06 56.62
CA GLN A 315 0.05 25.08 57.76
C GLN A 315 0.03 23.78 58.55
N THR A 316 0.49 22.67 57.94
CA THR A 316 0.59 21.37 58.61
C THR A 316 1.86 21.23 59.44
N LEU A 317 2.87 22.07 59.21
CA LEU A 317 4.15 22.02 59.91
C LEU A 317 3.96 22.39 61.40
N HIS A 318 4.67 21.68 62.26
CA HIS A 318 4.73 22.04 63.68
C HIS A 318 5.35 23.46 63.84
N PRO A 319 4.81 24.33 64.72
CA PRO A 319 5.23 25.73 64.83
C PRO A 319 6.73 25.94 65.06
N GLU A 320 7.37 25.02 65.79
CA GLU A 320 8.82 25.07 66.07
C GLU A 320 9.68 24.73 64.83
N ASP A 321 9.18 23.86 63.95
CA ASP A 321 9.94 23.33 62.81
C ASP A 321 9.68 24.16 61.53
N ALA A 322 8.55 24.86 61.48
CA ALA A 322 8.10 25.62 60.32
C ALA A 322 9.13 26.65 59.80
N PRO A 323 9.80 27.48 60.63
CA PRO A 323 10.79 28.43 60.13
C PRO A 323 11.98 27.75 59.43
N GLN A 324 12.47 26.66 60.01
CA GLN A 324 13.63 25.93 59.48
C GLN A 324 13.29 25.18 58.18
N ALA A 325 12.13 24.52 58.13
CA ALA A 325 11.67 23.80 56.95
C ALA A 325 11.46 24.74 55.75
N LYS A 326 10.86 25.92 55.98
CA LYS A 326 10.66 26.93 54.94
C LYS A 326 11.98 27.50 54.41
N GLU A 327 12.90 27.86 55.30
CA GLU A 327 14.21 28.38 54.88
C GLU A 327 14.97 27.35 54.03
N LEU A 328 14.95 26.08 54.43
CA LEU A 328 15.59 25.04 53.64
C LEU A 328 14.91 24.85 52.27
N LEU A 329 13.59 24.93 52.20
CA LEU A 329 12.86 24.90 50.93
C LEU A 329 13.32 26.03 50.01
N TYR A 330 13.36 27.28 50.49
CA TYR A 330 13.84 28.42 49.71
C TYR A 330 15.29 28.28 49.26
N GLN A 331 16.18 27.83 50.16
CA GLN A 331 17.58 27.54 49.81
C GLN A 331 17.70 26.45 48.74
N SER A 332 16.80 25.47 48.78
CA SER A 332 16.78 24.37 47.80
C SER A 332 16.29 24.83 46.43
N LEU A 333 15.24 25.65 46.37
CA LEU A 333 14.75 26.27 45.13
C LEU A 333 15.84 27.10 44.43
N GLN A 334 16.67 27.80 45.21
CA GLN A 334 17.83 28.55 44.71
C GLN A 334 19.01 27.65 44.31
N GLY A 335 18.94 26.34 44.57
CA GLY A 335 20.02 25.37 44.31
C GLY A 335 21.19 25.46 45.28
N LYS A 336 21.02 26.11 46.44
CA LYS A 336 22.08 26.27 47.44
C LYS A 336 22.24 25.05 48.34
N LYS A 337 21.16 24.28 48.53
CA LYS A 337 21.14 23.03 49.31
C LYS A 337 20.21 22.00 48.67
N SER A 338 20.40 20.74 49.00
CA SER A 338 19.39 19.71 48.73
C SER A 338 18.24 19.81 49.74
N PHE A 339 17.02 19.56 49.28
CA PHE A 339 15.87 19.48 50.17
C PHE A 339 15.81 18.08 50.77
N HIS A 340 16.56 17.91 51.85
CA HIS A 340 16.56 16.72 52.69
C HIS A 340 16.44 17.14 54.14
N THR A 341 15.32 16.81 54.78
CA THR A 341 15.04 17.29 56.14
C THR A 341 14.06 16.39 56.87
N VAL A 342 14.09 16.48 58.19
CA VAL A 342 13.16 15.81 59.09
C VAL A 342 12.44 16.90 59.88
N PHE A 343 11.11 16.92 59.80
CA PHE A 343 10.27 17.89 60.50
C PHE A 343 9.02 17.22 61.06
N ARG A 344 8.40 17.86 62.05
CA ARG A 344 7.12 17.43 62.60
C ARG A 344 5.96 18.07 61.84
N ILE A 345 4.92 17.27 61.60
CA ILE A 345 3.62 17.75 61.14
C ILE A 345 2.56 17.49 62.20
N ILE A 346 1.51 18.31 62.19
CA ILE A 346 0.30 18.13 62.98
C ILE A 346 -0.81 17.72 62.01
N ILE A 347 -1.27 16.48 62.14
CA ILE A 347 -2.37 15.98 61.31
C ILE A 347 -3.73 16.41 61.89
N PRO A 348 -4.85 16.37 61.13
CA PRO A 348 -6.14 16.94 61.57
C PRO A 348 -6.68 16.43 62.91
N ASN A 349 -6.30 15.22 63.34
CA ASN A 349 -6.66 14.67 64.65
C ASN A 349 -5.82 15.23 65.83
N GLY A 350 -4.90 16.15 65.56
CA GLY A 350 -4.02 16.81 66.54
C GLY A 350 -2.76 16.02 66.91
N SER A 351 -2.56 14.81 66.38
CA SER A 351 -1.34 14.03 66.65
C SER A 351 -0.15 14.51 65.80
N ILE A 352 1.05 14.26 66.31
CA ILE A 352 2.30 14.68 65.69
C ILE A 352 2.91 13.49 64.95
N ARG A 353 3.32 13.70 63.70
CA ARG A 353 4.15 12.75 62.93
C ARG A 353 5.49 13.39 62.58
N TRP A 354 6.56 12.61 62.66
CA TRP A 354 7.86 12.98 62.15
C TRP A 354 7.96 12.55 60.69
N ILE A 355 8.17 13.51 59.80
CA ILE A 355 8.28 13.30 58.36
C ILE A 355 9.72 13.53 57.94
N GLU A 356 10.31 12.54 57.31
CA GLU A 356 11.54 12.70 56.54
C GLU A 356 11.17 12.99 55.09
N ALA A 357 11.56 14.16 54.60
CA ALA A 357 11.28 14.63 53.26
C ALA A 357 12.55 14.69 52.42
N HIS A 358 12.46 14.22 51.17
CA HIS A 358 13.50 14.29 50.16
C HIS A 358 12.92 14.79 48.85
N ALA A 359 13.58 15.72 48.16
CA ALA A 359 13.08 16.19 46.88
C ALA A 359 14.16 16.57 45.89
N ILE A 360 13.80 16.44 44.61
CA ILE A 360 14.56 16.87 43.46
C ILE A 360 13.86 18.05 42.79
N ILE A 361 14.64 18.99 42.27
CA ILE A 361 14.14 20.21 41.62
C ILE A 361 14.55 20.19 40.15
N GLN A 362 13.57 20.31 39.28
CA GLN A 362 13.74 20.47 37.84
C GLN A 362 13.71 21.95 37.50
N LYS A 363 14.73 22.40 36.77
CA LYS A 363 14.91 23.81 36.38
C LYS A 363 14.76 23.95 34.86
N ASN A 364 14.33 25.12 34.41
CA ASN A 364 14.33 25.47 32.98
C ASN A 364 15.76 25.82 32.49
N ASP A 365 15.90 26.07 31.18
CA ASP A 365 17.16 26.46 30.55
C ASP A 365 17.76 27.78 31.09
N ARG A 366 16.96 28.59 31.80
CA ARG A 366 17.39 29.83 32.46
C ARG A 366 17.83 29.61 33.91
N GLY A 367 17.78 28.37 34.41
CA GLY A 367 18.16 28.01 35.77
C GLY A 367 17.08 28.26 36.84
N GLU A 368 15.86 28.61 36.43
CA GLU A 368 14.73 28.86 37.32
C GLU A 368 14.02 27.53 37.65
N ALA A 369 13.66 27.32 38.92
CA ALA A 369 12.94 26.13 39.35
C ALA A 369 11.53 26.10 38.73
N GLN A 370 11.18 25.00 38.05
CA GLN A 370 9.89 24.80 37.38
C GLN A 370 9.04 23.77 38.11
N ARG A 371 9.67 22.70 38.60
CA ARG A 371 8.97 21.59 39.25
C ARG A 371 9.81 21.02 40.36
N MET A 372 9.18 20.63 41.46
CA MET A 372 9.83 19.95 42.57
C MET A 372 9.07 18.66 42.87
N VAL A 373 9.75 17.52 42.74
CA VAL A 373 9.16 16.21 43.01
C VAL A 373 9.88 15.63 44.21
N GLY A 374 9.13 15.12 45.17
CA GLY A 374 9.71 14.58 46.37
C GLY A 374 8.92 13.45 46.98
N VAL A 375 9.50 12.92 48.04
CA VAL A 375 8.96 11.82 48.82
C VAL A 375 8.95 12.19 50.29
N ASN A 376 7.94 11.70 51.00
CA ASN A 376 7.81 11.83 52.45
C ASN A 376 7.66 10.45 53.08
N ILE A 377 8.37 10.22 54.18
CA ILE A 377 8.38 8.96 54.92
C ILE A 377 8.06 9.26 56.39
N ASP A 378 7.14 8.50 56.99
CA ASP A 378 6.85 8.59 58.42
C ASP A 378 7.97 7.90 59.22
N VAL A 379 8.76 8.70 59.92
CA VAL A 379 9.85 8.24 60.79
C VAL A 379 9.52 8.40 62.28
N SER A 380 8.23 8.54 62.63
CA SER A 380 7.78 8.69 64.02
C SER A 380 8.22 7.54 64.91
N ASN A 381 8.02 6.30 64.46
CA ASN A 381 8.43 5.10 65.21
C ASN A 381 9.96 5.04 65.41
N GLN A 382 10.72 5.44 64.39
CA GLN A 382 12.18 5.51 64.49
C GLN A 382 12.60 6.55 65.53
N LYS A 383 12.00 7.75 65.51
CA LYS A 383 12.32 8.80 66.49
C LYS A 383 11.94 8.42 67.92
N LEU A 384 10.81 7.73 68.11
CA LEU A 384 10.42 7.19 69.41
C LEU A 384 11.41 6.13 69.91
N ALA A 385 11.84 5.22 69.03
CA ALA A 385 12.83 4.21 69.37
C ALA A 385 14.20 4.82 69.69
N GLU A 386 14.66 5.81 68.92
CA GLU A 386 15.90 6.57 69.18
C GLU A 386 15.84 7.25 70.56
N ALA A 387 14.72 7.90 70.90
CA ALA A 387 14.54 8.55 72.18
C ALA A 387 14.56 7.56 73.36
N GLU A 388 13.89 6.41 73.23
CA GLU A 388 13.87 5.39 74.27
C GLU A 388 15.22 4.70 74.45
N LEU A 389 15.94 4.44 73.36
CA LEU A 389 17.29 3.90 73.41
C LEU A 389 18.25 4.88 74.10
N GLN A 390 18.15 6.17 73.77
CA GLN A 390 18.94 7.21 74.40
C GLN A 390 18.66 7.27 75.92
N ARG A 391 17.38 7.24 76.30
CA ARG A 391 16.97 7.19 77.70
C ARG A 391 17.56 5.97 78.41
N THR A 392 17.38 4.78 77.86
CA THR A 392 17.88 3.52 78.44
C THR A 392 19.40 3.54 78.61
N ASN A 393 20.14 4.05 77.62
CA ASN A 393 21.60 4.19 77.70
C ASN A 393 22.01 5.15 78.81
N THR A 394 21.32 6.28 78.97
CA THR A 394 21.63 7.23 80.06
C THR A 394 21.36 6.62 81.44
N GLU A 395 20.29 5.83 81.60
CA GLU A 395 19.99 5.11 82.83
C GLU A 395 21.04 4.03 83.14
N LEU A 396 21.45 3.25 82.14
CA LEU A 396 22.49 2.23 82.29
C LEU A 396 23.86 2.82 82.65
N ALA A 397 24.24 3.93 82.00
CA ALA A 397 25.49 4.64 82.31
C ALA A 397 25.50 5.14 83.77
N ARG A 398 24.37 5.65 84.25
CA ARG A 398 24.21 6.09 85.65
C ARG A 398 24.32 4.92 86.62
N ALA A 399 23.65 3.80 86.36
CA ALA A 399 23.72 2.61 87.20
C ALA A 399 25.15 2.05 87.29
N THR A 400 25.85 1.97 86.15
CA THR A 400 27.25 1.49 86.10
C THR A 400 28.18 2.37 86.91
N ARG A 401 28.02 3.69 86.86
CA ARG A 401 28.82 4.62 87.67
C ARG A 401 28.59 4.42 89.16
N LEU A 402 27.34 4.24 89.58
CA LEU A 402 26.99 3.99 90.98
C LEU A 402 27.56 2.65 91.48
N LYS A 403 27.48 1.57 90.67
CA LYS A 403 28.12 0.26 90.96
C LYS A 403 29.61 0.43 91.28
N ASN A 404 30.34 1.11 90.41
CA ASN A 404 31.79 1.27 90.54
C ASN A 404 32.18 2.12 91.76
N GLN A 405 31.42 3.18 92.04
CA GLN A 405 31.65 4.03 93.21
C GLN A 405 31.43 3.24 94.51
N PHE A 406 30.32 2.49 94.60
CA PHE A 406 30.03 1.66 95.76
C PHE A 406 31.14 0.65 96.05
N LEU A 407 31.60 -0.09 95.05
CA LEU A 407 32.67 -1.09 95.22
C LEU A 407 33.99 -0.47 95.68
N ALA A 408 34.37 0.68 95.14
CA ALA A 408 35.58 1.39 95.55
C ALA A 408 35.51 1.85 97.01
N THR A 409 34.36 2.41 97.43
CA THR A 409 34.14 2.85 98.81
C THR A 409 34.17 1.67 99.78
N ILE A 410 33.42 0.60 99.52
CA ILE A 410 33.37 -0.58 100.40
C ILE A 410 34.74 -1.21 100.55
N SER A 411 35.52 -1.29 99.49
CA SER A 411 36.87 -1.84 99.58
C SER A 411 37.77 -1.03 100.53
N HIS A 412 37.74 0.30 100.45
CA HIS A 412 38.51 1.16 101.34
C HIS A 412 38.08 1.01 102.81
N GLU A 413 36.77 0.96 103.05
CA GLU A 413 36.18 0.80 104.39
C GLU A 413 36.48 -0.58 105.00
N LEU A 414 36.62 -1.63 104.19
CA LEU A 414 36.97 -2.97 104.69
C LEU A 414 38.48 -3.16 104.88
N ARG A 415 39.32 -2.56 104.03
CA ARG A 415 40.78 -2.67 104.12
C ARG A 415 41.32 -2.07 105.42
N THR A 416 40.79 -0.92 105.82
CA THR A 416 41.27 -0.17 106.99
C THR A 416 41.20 -0.97 108.30
N PRO A 417 40.04 -1.52 108.73
CA PRO A 417 39.96 -2.34 109.93
C PRO A 417 40.72 -3.67 109.78
N LEU A 418 40.77 -4.24 108.57
CA LEU A 418 41.46 -5.50 108.33
C LEU A 418 42.97 -5.36 108.47
N ASN A 419 43.56 -4.27 107.97
CA ASN A 419 44.97 -3.95 108.18
C ASN A 419 45.30 -3.73 109.65
N ALA A 420 44.38 -3.15 110.43
CA ALA A 420 44.56 -3.01 111.88
C ALA A 420 44.53 -4.37 112.60
N ILE A 421 43.63 -5.27 112.22
CA ILE A 421 43.56 -6.65 112.74
C ILE A 421 44.86 -7.40 112.42
N LEU A 422 45.32 -7.34 111.16
CA LEU A 422 46.56 -7.98 110.72
C LEU A 422 47.79 -7.40 111.42
N GLY A 423 47.93 -6.08 111.46
CA GLY A 423 49.06 -5.44 112.15
C GLY A 423 49.10 -5.78 113.65
N THR A 424 47.94 -5.86 114.31
CA THR A 424 47.85 -6.29 115.72
C THR A 424 48.25 -7.76 115.88
N SER A 425 47.76 -8.62 114.98
CA SER A 425 48.10 -10.05 114.92
C SER A 425 49.61 -10.26 114.74
N GLU A 426 50.23 -9.58 113.77
CA GLU A 426 51.67 -9.62 113.52
C GLU A 426 52.48 -9.15 114.73
N THR A 427 52.06 -8.05 115.38
CA THR A 427 52.75 -7.49 116.55
C THR A 427 52.71 -8.45 117.75
N LEU A 428 51.58 -9.15 117.94
CA LEU A 428 51.45 -10.20 118.96
C LEU A 428 52.34 -11.40 118.64
N LEU A 429 52.40 -11.84 117.38
CA LEU A 429 53.29 -12.93 116.94
C LEU A 429 54.78 -12.57 117.10
N ALA A 430 55.13 -11.31 116.90
CA ALA A 430 56.48 -10.78 117.11
C ALA A 430 56.86 -10.64 118.60
N LYS A 431 55.95 -11.00 119.53
CA LYS A 431 56.11 -10.92 120.99
C LYS A 431 56.41 -9.50 121.50
N LEU A 432 56.05 -8.47 120.74
CA LEU A 432 56.32 -7.07 121.11
C LEU A 432 55.49 -6.60 122.32
N TYR A 433 54.41 -7.31 122.64
CA TYR A 433 53.59 -7.10 123.85
C TYR A 433 53.84 -8.11 124.97
N GLY A 434 54.88 -8.94 124.86
CA GLY A 434 55.23 -9.98 125.82
C GLY A 434 55.21 -11.40 125.26
N GLU A 435 55.63 -12.37 126.09
CA GLU A 435 55.60 -13.80 125.75
C GLU A 435 54.15 -14.30 125.59
N ILE A 436 53.89 -15.01 124.50
CA ILE A 436 52.59 -15.63 124.21
C ILE A 436 52.70 -17.15 124.33
N SER A 437 51.63 -17.80 124.82
CA SER A 437 51.57 -19.27 124.83
C SER A 437 51.44 -19.84 123.42
N GLU A 438 51.86 -21.10 123.22
CA GLU A 438 51.75 -21.74 121.91
C GLU A 438 50.28 -21.86 121.43
N VAL A 439 49.31 -22.03 122.33
CA VAL A 439 47.88 -22.03 121.99
C VAL A 439 47.41 -20.66 121.47
N GLN A 440 47.85 -19.56 122.11
CA GLN A 440 47.54 -18.20 121.65
C GLN A 440 48.17 -17.91 120.29
N LYS A 441 49.42 -18.35 120.09
CA LYS A 441 50.15 -18.20 118.83
C LYS A 441 49.44 -18.91 117.68
N ASP A 442 48.93 -20.13 117.88
CA ASP A 442 48.18 -20.84 116.86
C ASP A 442 46.83 -20.17 116.55
N ALA A 443 46.12 -19.64 117.56
CA ALA A 443 44.90 -18.87 117.34
C ALA A 443 45.15 -17.56 116.56
N ILE A 444 46.23 -16.83 116.89
CA ILE A 444 46.61 -15.59 116.19
C ILE A 444 47.01 -15.91 114.74
N LYS A 445 47.76 -16.99 114.47
CA LYS A 445 48.06 -17.44 113.10
C LYS A 445 46.80 -17.73 112.28
N VAL A 446 45.72 -18.22 112.92
CA VAL A 446 44.43 -18.41 112.22
C VAL A 446 43.80 -17.07 111.87
N ILE A 447 43.81 -16.09 112.78
CA ILE A 447 43.34 -14.71 112.51
C ILE A 447 44.14 -14.07 111.38
N ASP A 448 45.47 -14.19 111.44
CA ASP A 448 46.39 -13.69 110.43
C ASP A 448 46.13 -14.27 109.04
N ARG A 449 46.06 -15.60 108.96
CA ARG A 449 45.80 -16.30 107.70
C ARG A 449 44.45 -15.94 107.12
N ASN A 450 43.40 -15.89 107.95
CA ASN A 450 42.05 -15.55 107.50
C ASN A 450 41.94 -14.06 107.11
N GLY A 451 42.58 -13.17 107.86
CA GLY A 451 42.60 -11.74 107.54
C GLY A 451 43.35 -11.46 106.24
N THR A 452 44.49 -12.11 106.04
CA THR A 452 45.28 -12.01 104.81
C THR A 452 44.50 -12.55 103.62
N HIS A 453 43.79 -13.68 103.80
CA HIS A 453 42.94 -14.24 102.76
C HIS A 453 41.77 -13.31 102.40
N LEU A 454 41.10 -12.69 103.38
CA LEU A 454 40.01 -11.75 103.12
C LEU A 454 40.53 -10.48 102.41
N LEU A 455 41.71 -9.99 102.78
CA LEU A 455 42.33 -8.85 102.13
C LEU A 455 42.66 -9.15 100.67
N GLN A 456 43.18 -10.36 100.40
CA GLN A 456 43.43 -10.83 99.04
C GLN A 456 42.14 -10.88 98.23
N LEU A 457 41.06 -11.46 98.76
CA LEU A 457 39.76 -11.49 98.07
C LEU A 457 39.20 -10.10 97.76
N ILE A 458 39.35 -9.15 98.69
CA ILE A 458 38.94 -7.76 98.46
C ILE A 458 39.77 -7.13 97.33
N ASN A 459 41.09 -7.36 97.31
CA ASN A 459 41.96 -6.86 96.26
C ASN A 459 41.61 -7.49 94.90
N ASP A 460 41.37 -8.81 94.85
CA ASP A 460 40.99 -9.52 93.63
C ASP A 460 39.66 -8.97 93.06
N ILE A 461 38.68 -8.65 93.93
CA ILE A 461 37.42 -8.03 93.51
C ILE A 461 37.66 -6.62 92.94
N ILE A 462 38.52 -5.81 93.54
CA ILE A 462 38.87 -4.49 92.99
C ILE A 462 39.55 -4.65 91.64
N ASP A 463 40.52 -5.55 91.53
CA ASP A 463 41.27 -5.76 90.30
C ASP A 463 40.33 -6.19 89.18
N LEU A 464 39.38 -7.08 89.47
CA LEU A 464 38.31 -7.43 88.54
C LEU A 464 37.49 -6.19 88.11
N THR A 465 37.11 -5.31 89.03
CA THR A 465 36.37 -4.08 88.66
C THR A 465 37.21 -3.07 87.87
N ARG A 466 38.52 -3.01 88.10
CA ARG A 466 39.46 -2.18 87.32
C ARG A 466 39.65 -2.74 85.91
N ILE A 467 39.66 -4.06 85.78
CA ILE A 467 39.65 -4.75 84.48
C ILE A 467 38.35 -4.46 83.73
N GLU A 468 37.19 -4.67 84.37
CA GLU A 468 35.87 -4.38 83.77
C GLU A 468 35.72 -2.92 83.33
N SER A 469 36.27 -1.99 84.10
CA SER A 469 36.21 -0.55 83.79
C SER A 469 37.33 -0.06 82.87
N GLY A 470 38.21 -0.95 82.39
CA GLY A 470 39.33 -0.61 81.51
C GLY A 470 40.40 0.30 82.15
N LYS A 471 40.43 0.37 83.47
CA LYS A 471 41.36 1.21 84.26
C LYS A 471 42.57 0.46 84.79
N MET A 472 42.74 -0.81 84.41
CA MET A 472 43.93 -1.58 84.76
C MET A 472 45.05 -1.28 83.74
N GLU A 473 46.09 -0.60 84.19
CA GLU A 473 47.27 -0.36 83.37
C GLU A 473 48.22 -1.56 83.45
N LEU A 474 48.50 -2.15 82.29
CA LEU A 474 49.47 -3.23 82.17
C LEU A 474 50.87 -2.64 82.03
N GLN A 475 51.70 -2.79 83.05
CA GLN A 475 53.13 -2.48 82.96
C GLN A 475 53.83 -3.64 82.27
N ARG A 476 54.25 -3.42 81.02
CA ARG A 476 54.96 -4.42 80.21
C ARG A 476 56.45 -4.21 80.34
N GLN A 477 57.15 -5.20 80.88
CA GLN A 477 58.60 -5.23 80.99
C GLN A 477 59.14 -6.52 80.36
N GLN A 478 60.28 -6.43 79.67
CA GLN A 478 61.00 -7.58 79.20
C GLN A 478 61.62 -8.32 80.39
N THR A 479 61.16 -9.55 80.62
CA THR A 479 61.57 -10.37 81.78
C THR A 479 62.00 -11.75 81.29
N LYS A 480 63.07 -12.30 81.88
CA LYS A 480 63.49 -13.68 81.60
C LYS A 480 62.51 -14.63 82.28
N ILE A 481 61.95 -15.58 81.51
CA ILE A 481 60.95 -16.52 82.03
C ILE A 481 61.52 -17.39 83.16
N ASN A 482 62.81 -17.76 83.09
CA ASN A 482 63.45 -18.55 84.15
C ASN A 482 63.39 -17.84 85.51
N ASP A 483 63.54 -16.51 85.53
CA ASP A 483 63.50 -15.70 86.76
C ASP A 483 62.07 -15.59 87.36
N LEU A 484 61.02 -15.93 86.59
CA LEU A 484 59.60 -15.90 87.02
C LEU A 484 59.07 -17.26 87.49
N CYS A 485 59.71 -18.36 87.09
CA CYS A 485 59.21 -19.72 87.33
C CYS A 485 59.90 -20.45 88.50
N GLU A 486 60.86 -19.81 89.17
CA GLU A 486 61.46 -20.34 90.40
C GLU A 486 60.60 -19.98 91.61
N LYS A 487 60.15 -21.01 92.33
CA LYS A 487 59.29 -20.90 93.51
C LYS A 487 60.10 -20.75 94.78
#